data_AF-A0A5Y0QG31-F1
#
_entry.id   AF-A0A5Y0QG31-F1
#
_cell.length_a   1.000
_cell.length_b   1.000
_cell.length_c   1.000
_cell.angle_alpha   90.00
_cell.angle_beta   90.00
_cell.angle_gamma   90.00
#
_symmetry.space_group_name_H-M   'P 1'
#
loop_
_entity.id
_entity.type
_entity.pdbx_description
1 polymer ?
#
loop_
_entity_poly.entity_id
_entity_poly.type
_entity_poly.pdbx_seq_one_letter_code
_entity_poly.pdbx_strand_id
1 'polypeptide(L)'
;PPELDLSKPLSRREKRELTNRLRKQKPAIRRKFIHGTDEQNAAIAKTIDEIHLTTGITISRGEALHLMVGGKSCFDGKWLRGTAKGEIFSAVPSHHAKTQKILKRVAMLAEASKLTTK
;
A
#
# COMPACT_ATOMS: atom_id res chain seq x y z
N PRO A 1 16.74 46.40 0.00
CA PRO A 1 16.98 45.47 -1.14
C PRO A 1 16.62 46.18 -2.45
N PRO A 2 17.40 46.05 -3.54
CA PRO A 2 17.06 46.68 -4.81
C PRO A 2 15.75 46.11 -5.35
N GLU A 3 14.89 46.98 -5.86
CA GLU A 3 13.66 46.62 -6.56
C GLU A 3 14.00 45.92 -7.87
N LEU A 4 13.38 44.77 -8.10
CA LEU A 4 13.67 43.92 -9.25
C LEU A 4 12.64 44.26 -10.34
N ASP A 5 13.10 44.85 -11.43
CA ASP A 5 12.25 45.21 -12.56
C ASP A 5 11.84 43.94 -13.35
N LEU A 6 10.56 43.56 -13.26
CA LEU A 6 10.00 42.38 -13.92
C LEU A 6 9.62 42.63 -15.39
N SER A 7 9.76 43.87 -15.89
CA SER A 7 9.44 44.22 -17.28
C SER A 7 10.48 43.72 -18.28
N LYS A 8 11.66 43.33 -17.81
CA LYS A 8 12.78 42.82 -18.63
C LYS A 8 13.05 41.35 -18.34
N PRO A 9 13.59 40.59 -19.31
CA PRO A 9 14.00 39.21 -19.07
C PRO A 9 15.10 39.18 -18.01
N LEU A 10 14.78 38.59 -16.87
CA LEU A 10 15.69 38.52 -15.72
C LEU A 10 16.96 37.72 -16.04
N SER A 11 18.09 38.26 -15.58
CA SER A 11 19.38 37.58 -15.56
C SER A 11 19.33 36.32 -14.67
N ARG A 12 20.24 35.38 -14.91
CA ARG A 12 20.35 34.12 -14.15
C ARG A 12 20.49 34.38 -12.63
N ARG A 13 21.18 35.46 -12.25
CA ARG A 13 21.35 35.86 -10.85
C ARG A 13 20.04 36.37 -10.24
N GLU A 14 19.35 37.25 -10.95
CA GLU A 14 18.08 37.84 -10.53
C GLU A 14 16.99 36.77 -10.38
N LYS A 15 16.95 35.80 -11.31
CA LYS A 15 16.08 34.61 -11.19
C LYS A 15 16.36 33.82 -9.93
N ARG A 16 17.64 33.60 -9.57
CA ARG A 16 18.03 32.90 -8.34
C ARG A 16 17.63 33.68 -7.10
N GLU A 17 17.84 35.00 -7.07
CA GLU A 17 17.45 35.85 -5.94
C GLU A 17 15.92 35.87 -5.76
N LEU A 18 15.16 36.01 -6.84
CA LEU A 18 13.70 35.94 -6.81
C LEU A 18 13.22 34.57 -6.32
N THR A 19 13.82 33.49 -6.81
CA THR A 19 13.47 32.12 -6.37
C THR A 19 13.78 31.91 -4.89
N ASN A 20 14.90 32.45 -4.39
CA ASN A 20 15.25 32.37 -2.97
C ASN A 20 14.29 33.17 -2.08
N ARG A 21 13.72 34.28 -2.58
CA ARG A 21 12.69 35.06 -1.88
C ARG A 21 11.34 34.32 -1.86
N LEU A 22 10.96 33.71 -2.97
CA LEU A 22 9.67 33.00 -3.12
C LEU A 22 9.67 31.62 -2.45
N ARG A 23 10.82 30.96 -2.37
CA ARG A 23 10.94 29.64 -1.76
C ARG A 23 10.73 29.77 -0.25
N LYS A 24 9.78 29.01 0.30
CA LYS A 24 9.65 28.85 1.76
C LYS A 24 11.01 28.47 2.34
N GLN A 25 11.44 29.17 3.39
CA GLN A 25 12.70 28.84 4.06
C GLN A 25 12.68 27.37 4.44
N LYS A 26 13.78 26.67 4.10
CA LYS A 26 13.94 25.28 4.47
C LYS A 26 13.91 25.25 6.01
N PRO A 27 12.99 24.52 6.64
CA PRO A 27 12.96 24.44 8.10
C PRO A 27 14.32 23.94 8.58
N ALA A 28 14.90 24.64 9.56
CA ALA A 28 16.21 24.30 10.14
C ALA A 28 16.19 22.90 10.77
N ILE A 29 15.02 22.45 11.23
CA ILE A 29 14.80 21.15 11.84
C ILE A 29 14.27 20.18 10.78
N ARG A 30 15.04 19.13 10.49
CA ARG A 30 14.55 17.97 9.74
C ARG A 30 13.42 17.33 10.55
N ARG A 31 12.33 16.88 9.89
CA ARG A 31 11.30 16.07 10.57
C ARG A 31 12.01 14.89 11.24
N LYS A 32 11.82 14.73 12.55
CA LYS A 32 12.37 13.59 13.28
C LYS A 32 11.73 12.32 12.70
N PHE A 33 12.55 11.36 12.32
CA PHE A 33 12.06 10.03 11.98
C PHE A 33 11.61 9.38 13.28
N ILE A 34 10.29 9.19 13.43
CA ILE A 34 9.72 8.54 14.61
C ILE A 34 9.71 7.05 14.29
N HIS A 35 10.50 6.28 15.03
CA HIS A 35 10.40 4.82 15.01
C HIS A 35 9.00 4.43 15.51
N GLY A 36 8.40 3.40 14.89
CA GLY A 36 7.05 2.96 15.27
C GLY A 36 6.96 2.68 16.77
N THR A 37 5.83 3.03 17.38
CA THR A 37 5.62 2.85 18.81
C THR A 37 5.63 1.37 19.18
N ASP A 38 5.96 1.04 20.44
CA ASP A 38 5.95 -0.35 20.91
C ASP A 38 4.57 -1.00 20.74
N GLU A 39 3.50 -0.23 20.92
CA GLU A 39 2.13 -0.64 20.63
C GLU A 39 1.93 -1.05 19.17
N GLN A 40 2.52 -0.31 18.21
CA GLN A 40 2.46 -0.67 16.80
C GLN A 40 3.22 -1.96 16.52
N ASN A 41 4.39 -2.14 17.13
CA ASN A 41 5.16 -3.37 16.96
C ASN A 41 4.45 -4.57 17.55
N ALA A 42 3.80 -4.41 18.71
CA ALA A 42 2.97 -5.44 19.32
C ALA A 42 1.75 -5.80 18.45
N ALA A 43 1.07 -4.80 17.86
CA ALA A 43 -0.06 -5.04 16.96
C ALA A 43 0.38 -5.75 15.66
N ILE A 44 1.56 -5.42 15.12
CA ILE A 44 2.15 -6.11 13.97
C ILE A 44 2.43 -7.58 14.31
N ALA A 45 3.10 -7.84 15.45
CA ALA A 45 3.40 -9.20 15.89
C ALA A 45 2.11 -10.02 16.07
N LYS A 46 1.11 -9.42 16.74
CA LYS A 46 -0.21 -10.02 16.92
C LYS A 46 -0.87 -10.39 15.59
N THR A 47 -0.79 -9.53 14.58
CA THR A 47 -1.35 -9.79 13.24
C THR A 47 -0.67 -11.00 12.57
N ILE A 48 0.65 -11.09 12.69
CA ILE A 48 1.44 -12.21 12.14
C ILE A 48 1.04 -13.51 12.84
N ASP A 49 0.97 -13.48 14.16
CA ASP A 49 0.61 -14.63 14.98
C ASP A 49 -0.81 -15.10 14.71
N GLU A 50 -1.79 -14.20 14.63
CA GLU A 50 -3.18 -14.56 14.32
C GLU A 50 -3.32 -15.21 12.94
N ILE A 51 -2.61 -14.71 11.93
CA ILE A 51 -2.62 -15.34 10.60
C ILE A 51 -1.95 -16.70 10.63
N HIS A 52 -0.84 -16.83 11.32
CA HIS A 52 -0.17 -18.11 11.49
C HIS A 52 -1.08 -19.13 12.20
N LEU A 53 -1.79 -18.73 13.26
CA LEU A 53 -2.75 -19.59 13.96
C LEU A 53 -3.94 -19.98 13.07
N THR A 54 -4.44 -19.08 12.22
CA THR A 54 -5.65 -19.30 11.42
C THR A 54 -5.39 -20.09 10.13
N THR A 55 -4.21 -19.91 9.54
CA THR A 55 -3.88 -20.44 8.20
C THR A 55 -2.63 -21.32 8.17
N GLY A 56 -1.83 -21.35 9.23
CA GLY A 56 -0.52 -22.01 9.27
C GLY A 56 0.58 -21.25 8.52
N ILE A 57 0.26 -20.15 7.82
CA ILE A 57 1.22 -19.41 6.99
C ILE A 57 1.84 -18.29 7.82
N THR A 58 3.17 -18.18 7.79
CA THR A 58 3.88 -17.02 8.35
C THR A 58 3.97 -15.93 7.29
N ILE A 59 3.50 -14.74 7.61
CA ILE A 59 3.49 -13.59 6.69
C ILE A 59 4.59 -12.59 7.03
N SER A 60 4.98 -11.78 6.04
CA SER A 60 5.95 -10.71 6.22
C SER A 60 5.37 -9.52 6.99
N ARG A 61 6.25 -8.71 7.59
CA ARG A 61 5.85 -7.45 8.24
C ARG A 61 5.10 -6.50 7.30
N GLY A 62 5.47 -6.46 6.03
CA GLY A 62 4.81 -5.62 5.02
C GLY A 62 3.35 -6.06 4.76
N GLU A 63 3.12 -7.37 4.72
CA GLU A 63 1.77 -7.94 4.58
C GLU A 63 0.92 -7.70 5.83
N ALA A 64 1.51 -7.84 7.02
CA ALA A 64 0.85 -7.51 8.28
C ALA A 64 0.41 -6.03 8.30
N LEU A 65 1.30 -5.12 7.91
CA LEU A 65 0.98 -3.69 7.77
C LEU A 65 -0.13 -3.44 6.74
N HIS A 66 -0.08 -4.13 5.58
CA HIS A 66 -1.13 -4.01 4.57
C HIS A 66 -2.50 -4.37 5.13
N LEU A 67 -2.57 -5.46 5.90
CA LEU A 67 -3.81 -5.91 6.55
C LEU A 67 -4.27 -4.95 7.66
N MET A 68 -3.35 -4.43 8.48
CA MET A 68 -3.68 -3.49 9.56
C MET A 68 -4.29 -2.18 9.06
N VAL A 69 -3.91 -1.73 7.85
CA VAL A 69 -4.49 -0.56 7.18
C VAL A 69 -5.91 -0.86 6.63
N GLY A 70 -6.39 -2.10 6.74
CA GLY A 70 -7.67 -2.57 6.22
C GLY A 70 -7.58 -3.20 4.82
N GLY A 71 -6.35 -3.52 4.38
CA GLY A 71 -6.11 -4.29 3.17
C GLY A 71 -6.74 -5.69 3.25
N LYS A 72 -6.95 -6.29 2.07
CA LYS A 72 -7.54 -7.62 1.92
C LYS A 72 -6.54 -8.51 1.20
N SER A 73 -6.15 -9.59 1.83
CA SER A 73 -5.26 -10.58 1.23
C SER A 73 -5.85 -11.98 1.35
N CYS A 74 -5.44 -12.83 0.42
CA CYS A 74 -5.87 -14.22 0.37
C CYS A 74 -4.71 -15.11 0.83
N PHE A 75 -4.89 -15.80 1.95
CA PHE A 75 -3.93 -16.76 2.50
C PHE A 75 -4.60 -18.13 2.55
N ASP A 76 -3.98 -19.15 1.97
CA ASP A 76 -4.55 -20.51 1.89
C ASP A 76 -5.99 -20.55 1.34
N GLY A 77 -6.29 -19.75 0.33
CA GLY A 77 -7.64 -19.63 -0.24
C GLY A 77 -8.68 -18.92 0.64
N LYS A 78 -8.33 -18.56 1.89
CA LYS A 78 -9.16 -17.76 2.79
C LYS A 78 -8.85 -16.29 2.61
N TRP A 79 -9.89 -15.50 2.37
CA TRP A 79 -9.78 -14.04 2.28
C TRP A 79 -9.87 -13.45 3.67
N LEU A 80 -8.85 -12.68 4.05
CA LEU A 80 -8.71 -12.10 5.39
C LEU A 80 -8.50 -10.59 5.29
N ARG A 81 -8.96 -9.86 6.31
CA ARG A 81 -8.71 -8.44 6.53
C ARG A 81 -8.26 -8.21 7.97
N GLY A 82 -7.38 -7.25 8.18
CA GLY A 82 -6.92 -6.86 9.51
C GLY A 82 -7.60 -5.59 10.02
N THR A 83 -7.50 -5.36 11.32
CA THR A 83 -7.75 -4.05 11.96
C THR A 83 -6.43 -3.42 12.40
N ALA A 84 -6.46 -2.13 12.72
CA ALA A 84 -5.29 -1.42 13.23
C ALA A 84 -4.76 -1.98 14.57
N LYS A 85 -5.59 -2.73 15.31
CA LYS A 85 -5.21 -3.40 16.57
C LYS A 85 -4.60 -4.80 16.35
N GLY A 86 -4.51 -5.24 15.10
CA GLY A 86 -3.96 -6.53 14.71
C GLY A 86 -4.93 -7.70 14.83
N GLU A 87 -6.24 -7.44 14.86
CA GLU A 87 -7.26 -8.50 14.82
C GLU A 87 -7.57 -8.87 13.37
N ILE A 88 -7.77 -10.16 13.10
CA ILE A 88 -8.03 -10.71 11.78
C ILE A 88 -9.48 -11.15 11.64
N PHE A 89 -10.10 -10.77 10.53
CA PHE A 89 -11.47 -11.14 10.18
C PHE A 89 -11.57 -11.70 8.78
N SER A 90 -12.56 -12.57 8.57
CA SER A 90 -12.96 -13.05 7.25
C SER A 90 -13.36 -11.89 6.35
N ALA A 91 -12.90 -11.91 5.09
CA ALA A 91 -13.23 -10.91 4.09
C ALA A 91 -13.87 -11.54 2.85
N VAL A 92 -14.65 -10.75 2.13
CA VAL A 92 -15.20 -11.17 0.84
C VAL A 92 -14.09 -11.12 -0.22
N PRO A 93 -14.00 -12.13 -1.13
CA PRO A 93 -13.07 -12.10 -2.23
C PRO A 93 -13.17 -10.83 -3.07
N SER A 94 -12.03 -10.34 -3.57
CA SER A 94 -12.01 -9.18 -4.46
C SER A 94 -12.80 -9.47 -5.75
N HIS A 95 -13.36 -8.42 -6.36
CA HIS A 95 -14.09 -8.56 -7.62
C HIS A 95 -13.22 -9.21 -8.70
N HIS A 96 -11.95 -8.80 -8.79
CA HIS A 96 -10.97 -9.38 -9.71
C HIS A 96 -10.78 -10.89 -9.48
N ALA A 97 -10.66 -11.33 -8.22
CA ALA A 97 -10.53 -12.74 -7.90
C ALA A 97 -11.78 -13.56 -8.27
N LYS A 98 -12.98 -12.99 -8.09
CA LYS A 98 -14.24 -13.61 -8.55
C LYS A 98 -14.25 -13.75 -10.08
N THR A 99 -13.89 -12.68 -10.81
CA THR A 99 -13.83 -12.71 -12.28
C THR A 99 -12.83 -13.75 -12.77
N GLN A 100 -11.62 -13.82 -12.19
CA GLN A 100 -10.64 -14.85 -12.57
C GLN A 100 -11.17 -16.28 -12.34
N LYS A 101 -11.87 -16.53 -11.23
CA LYS A 101 -12.46 -17.85 -10.95
C LYS A 101 -13.48 -18.25 -12.01
N ILE A 102 -14.31 -17.29 -12.46
CA ILE A 102 -15.28 -17.51 -13.54
C ILE A 102 -14.57 -17.79 -14.86
N LEU A 103 -13.59 -16.95 -15.23
CA LEU A 103 -12.83 -17.12 -16.47
C LEU A 103 -12.09 -18.47 -16.52
N LYS A 104 -11.42 -18.87 -15.42
CA LYS A 104 -10.78 -20.19 -15.31
C LYS A 104 -11.79 -21.32 -15.52
N ARG A 105 -12.98 -21.21 -14.94
CA ARG A 105 -14.04 -22.21 -15.11
C ARG A 105 -14.54 -22.29 -16.54
N VAL A 106 -14.75 -21.14 -17.20
CA VAL A 106 -15.13 -21.08 -18.62
C VAL A 106 -14.06 -21.71 -19.51
N ALA A 107 -12.78 -21.43 -19.24
CA ALA A 107 -11.67 -22.03 -19.98
C ALA A 107 -11.65 -23.56 -19.83
N MET A 108 -11.81 -24.10 -18.61
CA MET A 108 -11.87 -25.55 -18.41
C MET A 108 -13.04 -26.21 -19.15
N LEU A 109 -14.22 -25.58 -19.15
CA LEU A 109 -15.38 -26.08 -19.88
C LEU A 109 -15.17 -26.07 -21.39
N ALA A 110 -14.52 -25.02 -21.91
CA ALA A 110 -14.17 -24.93 -23.33
C ALA A 110 -13.15 -25.97 -23.77
N GLU A 111 -12.20 -26.36 -22.92
CA GLU A 111 -11.28 -27.46 -23.22
C GLU A 111 -11.97 -28.83 -23.13
N ALA A 112 -12.83 -29.02 -22.12
CA ALA A 112 -13.61 -30.25 -21.99
C ALA A 112 -14.55 -30.47 -23.21
N SER A 113 -15.18 -29.41 -23.73
CA SER A 113 -16.06 -29.52 -24.89
C SER A 113 -15.32 -29.91 -26.17
N LYS A 114 -14.08 -29.46 -26.35
CA LYS A 114 -13.22 -29.85 -27.49
C LYS A 114 -12.76 -31.30 -27.44
N LEU A 115 -12.60 -31.84 -26.23
CA LEU A 115 -12.25 -33.26 -26.03
C LEU A 115 -13.45 -34.18 -26.31
N THR A 116 -14.67 -33.71 -26.07
CA THR A 116 -15.90 -34.48 -26.36
C THR A 116 -16.34 -34.45 -27.83
N THR A 117 -15.79 -33.56 -28.66
CA THR A 117 -16.11 -33.44 -30.10
C THR A 117 -15.07 -34.08 -31.03
N LYS A 118 -14.09 -34.80 -30.47
CA LYS A 118 -13.20 -35.72 -31.19
C LYS A 118 -13.63 -37.15 -30.94
#